data_AF-A0A6P0XXC7-F1
#
_entry.id   AF-A0A6P0XXC7-F1
#
_cell.length_a   1.000
_cell.length_b   1.000
_cell.length_c   1.000
_cell.angle_alpha   90.00
_cell.angle_beta   90.00
_cell.angle_gamma   90.00
#
_symmetry.space_group_name_H-M   'P 1'
#
loop_
_entity.id
_entity.type
_entity.pdbx_description
1 polymer ?
#
loop_
_entity_poly.entity_id
_entity_poly.type
_entity_poly.pdbx_seq_one_letter_code
_entity_poly.pdbx_strand_id
1 'polypeptide(L)'
;MKAYSLDLRKKIIETYLNQKNSIRQLAVRFQVAKSFVQKLIKRYKESGHIDAKSYRPGPAHKLKGSEELIRKLVQEKPDATLRELCSQIQGKTGITISSSTLCVELQKLNLTRKKNLSHSSSRNHKKSGKKA
;
A
#
# COMPACT_ATOMS: atom_id res chain seq x y z
N MET A 1 2.13 -11.44 -7.88
CA MET A 1 1.80 -12.70 -8.58
C MET A 1 0.64 -12.43 -9.53
N LYS A 2 0.75 -12.79 -10.81
CA LYS A 2 -0.29 -12.51 -11.81
C LYS A 2 -1.49 -13.43 -11.58
N ALA A 3 -2.69 -12.88 -11.67
CA ALA A 3 -3.93 -13.63 -11.59
C ALA A 3 -4.07 -14.55 -12.82
N TYR A 4 -4.55 -15.79 -12.62
CA TYR A 4 -5.02 -16.63 -13.73
C TYR A 4 -6.13 -15.90 -14.50
N SER A 5 -6.17 -16.10 -15.82
CA SER A 5 -7.13 -15.49 -16.74
C SER A 5 -8.58 -15.79 -16.33
N LEU A 6 -9.49 -14.88 -16.69
CA LEU A 6 -10.92 -15.05 -16.40
C LEU A 6 -11.50 -16.27 -17.12
N ASP A 7 -11.07 -16.53 -18.36
CA ASP A 7 -11.52 -17.70 -19.14
C ASP A 7 -11.22 -19.03 -18.43
N LEU A 8 -10.00 -19.19 -17.89
CA LEU A 8 -9.64 -20.40 -17.15
C LEU A 8 -10.54 -20.61 -15.92
N ARG A 9 -10.88 -19.52 -15.21
CA ARG A 9 -11.76 -19.59 -14.04
C ARG A 9 -13.18 -19.96 -14.41
N LYS A 10 -13.71 -19.38 -15.49
CA LYS A 10 -15.05 -19.69 -16.00
C LYS A 10 -15.16 -21.16 -16.35
N LYS A 11 -14.22 -21.68 -17.15
CA LYS A 11 -14.18 -23.11 -17.53
C LYS A 11 -14.09 -24.06 -16.33
N ILE A 12 -13.31 -23.71 -15.30
CA ILE A 12 -13.22 -24.51 -14.06
C ILE A 12 -14.57 -24.53 -13.31
N ILE A 13 -15.28 -23.40 -13.26
CA ILE A 13 -16.57 -23.31 -12.57
C ILE A 13 -17.68 -24.00 -13.36
N GLU A 14 -17.74 -23.80 -14.67
CA GLU A 14 -18.69 -24.48 -15.55
C GLU A 14 -18.53 -26.00 -15.47
N THR A 15 -17.30 -26.50 -15.50
CA THR A 15 -17.04 -27.94 -15.33
C THR A 15 -17.36 -28.45 -13.93
N TYR A 16 -17.22 -27.62 -12.89
CA TYR A 16 -17.65 -27.96 -11.53
C TYR A 16 -19.19 -28.01 -11.38
N LEU A 17 -19.92 -27.17 -12.11
CA LEU A 17 -21.39 -27.16 -12.11
C LEU A 17 -21.96 -28.31 -12.95
N ASN A 18 -21.39 -28.57 -14.12
CA ASN A 18 -21.90 -29.55 -15.07
C ASN A 18 -21.50 -31.00 -14.73
N GLN A 19 -20.39 -31.19 -14.01
CA GLN A 19 -19.88 -32.51 -13.66
C GLN A 19 -19.67 -32.59 -12.15
N LYS A 20 -20.11 -33.68 -11.50
CA LYS A 20 -19.85 -33.96 -10.07
C LYS A 20 -18.37 -34.37 -9.83
N ASN A 21 -17.43 -33.59 -10.37
CA ASN A 21 -16.00 -33.85 -10.24
C ASN A 21 -15.47 -33.34 -8.91
N SER A 22 -14.54 -34.10 -8.33
CA SER A 22 -13.78 -33.66 -7.17
C SER A 22 -12.85 -32.50 -7.52
N ILE A 23 -12.58 -31.61 -6.56
CA ILE A 23 -11.61 -30.51 -6.67
C ILE A 23 -10.23 -31.04 -7.14
N ARG A 24 -9.87 -32.25 -6.73
CA ARG A 24 -8.59 -32.88 -7.14
C ARG A 24 -8.57 -33.23 -8.63
N GLN A 25 -9.69 -33.73 -9.17
CA GLN A 25 -9.81 -34.07 -10.59
C GLN A 25 -9.79 -32.81 -11.46
N LEU A 26 -10.45 -31.74 -11.03
CA LEU A 26 -10.41 -30.44 -11.71
C LEU A 26 -8.98 -29.87 -11.74
N ALA A 27 -8.25 -29.95 -10.62
CA ALA A 27 -6.86 -29.50 -10.55
C ALA A 27 -5.96 -30.22 -11.57
N VAL A 28 -6.08 -31.55 -11.68
CA VAL A 28 -5.33 -32.37 -12.64
C VAL A 28 -5.74 -32.04 -14.08
N ARG A 29 -7.04 -31.97 -14.36
CA ARG A 29 -7.58 -31.71 -15.72
C ARG A 29 -7.15 -30.35 -16.28
N PHE A 30 -7.14 -29.32 -15.44
CA PHE A 30 -6.74 -27.97 -15.83
C PHE A 30 -5.26 -27.66 -15.55
N GLN A 31 -4.48 -28.65 -15.09
CA GLN A 31 -3.06 -28.51 -14.74
C GLN A 31 -2.77 -27.32 -13.80
N VAL A 32 -3.67 -27.10 -12.84
CA VAL A 32 -3.57 -26.01 -11.86
C VAL A 32 -3.41 -26.56 -10.45
N ALA A 33 -2.85 -25.74 -9.56
CA ALA A 33 -2.73 -26.11 -8.15
C ALA A 33 -4.11 -26.37 -7.52
N LYS A 34 -4.23 -27.45 -6.73
CA LYS A 34 -5.45 -27.78 -5.97
C LYS A 34 -5.95 -26.62 -5.11
N SER A 35 -5.02 -25.89 -4.48
CA SER A 35 -5.32 -24.74 -3.63
C SER A 35 -5.99 -23.59 -4.40
N PHE A 36 -5.67 -23.42 -5.69
CA PHE A 36 -6.32 -22.43 -6.55
C PHE A 36 -7.77 -22.81 -6.84
N VAL A 37 -8.03 -24.05 -7.26
CA VAL A 37 -9.39 -24.54 -7.55
C VAL A 37 -10.27 -24.48 -6.30
N GLN A 38 -9.73 -24.89 -5.14
CA GLN A 38 -10.45 -24.83 -3.87
C GLN A 38 -10.82 -23.39 -3.49
N LYS A 39 -9.88 -22.44 -3.62
CA LYS A 39 -10.15 -21.01 -3.36
C LYS A 39 -11.15 -20.42 -4.34
N LEU A 40 -11.10 -20.84 -5.61
CA LEU A 40 -12.02 -20.39 -6.64
C LEU A 40 -13.46 -20.85 -6.36
N ILE A 41 -13.66 -22.13 -6.06
CA ILE A 41 -14.97 -22.70 -5.74
C ILE A 41 -15.53 -22.09 -4.44
N LYS A 42 -14.68 -21.95 -3.41
CA LYS A 42 -15.10 -21.31 -2.14
C LYS A 42 -15.61 -19.89 -2.40
N ARG A 43 -14.87 -19.08 -3.18
CA ARG A 43 -15.29 -17.73 -3.55
C ARG A 43 -16.59 -17.72 -4.35
N TYR A 44 -16.72 -18.63 -5.31
CA TYR A 44 -17.92 -18.75 -6.12
C TYR A 44 -19.16 -19.05 -5.26
N LYS A 45 -19.03 -19.93 -4.26
CA LYS A 45 -20.11 -20.22 -3.30
C LYS A 45 -20.45 -19.04 -2.38
N GLU A 46 -19.45 -18.27 -1.97
CA GLU A 46 -19.65 -17.14 -1.04
C GLU A 46 -20.20 -15.88 -1.72
N SER A 47 -19.83 -15.63 -2.98
CA SER A 47 -20.09 -14.34 -3.64
C SER A 47 -20.79 -14.45 -4.99
N GLY A 48 -20.91 -15.65 -5.59
CA GLY A 48 -21.43 -15.84 -6.95
C GLY A 48 -20.55 -15.29 -8.07
N HIS A 49 -19.51 -14.50 -7.74
CA HIS A 49 -18.65 -13.85 -8.72
C HIS A 49 -17.40 -14.67 -9.06
N ILE A 50 -17.14 -14.80 -10.36
CA ILE A 50 -16.00 -15.52 -10.95
C ILE A 50 -14.74 -14.63 -11.02
N ASP A 51 -14.94 -13.32 -10.90
CA ASP A 51 -13.89 -12.34 -11.11
C ASP A 51 -12.81 -12.37 -10.02
N ALA A 52 -11.63 -11.90 -10.39
CA ALA A 52 -10.61 -11.61 -9.40
C ALA A 52 -11.16 -10.55 -8.45
N LYS A 53 -10.98 -10.74 -7.14
CA LYS A 53 -11.21 -9.66 -6.18
C LYS A 53 -10.40 -8.47 -6.68
N SER A 54 -11.10 -7.40 -7.06
CA SER A 54 -10.44 -6.16 -7.48
C SER A 54 -9.46 -5.78 -6.37
N TYR A 55 -8.24 -5.42 -6.74
CA TYR A 55 -7.26 -4.95 -5.79
C TYR A 55 -7.91 -3.79 -5.03
N ARG A 56 -8.18 -4.00 -3.74
CA ARG A 56 -8.71 -2.93 -2.89
C ARG A 56 -7.49 -2.11 -2.50
N PRO A 57 -7.32 -0.88 -3.02
CA PRO A 57 -6.28 -0.01 -2.49
C PRO A 57 -6.50 0.11 -0.99
N GLY A 58 -5.41 0.15 -0.23
CA GLY A 58 -5.45 0.32 1.22
C GLY A 58 -6.20 1.60 1.63
N PRO A 59 -6.41 1.82 2.94
CA PRO A 59 -7.06 3.02 3.44
C PRO A 59 -6.51 4.28 2.78
N ALA A 60 -7.40 5.17 2.37
CA ALA A 60 -7.01 6.45 1.76
C ALA A 60 -6.05 7.20 2.70
N HIS A 61 -5.04 7.85 2.12
CA HIS A 61 -4.05 8.61 2.88
C HIS A 61 -4.74 9.66 3.77
N LYS A 62 -4.32 9.76 5.03
CA LYS A 62 -4.85 10.74 6.00
C LYS A 62 -4.71 12.20 5.54
N LEU A 63 -3.86 12.46 4.55
CA LEU A 63 -3.54 13.78 4.00
C LEU A 63 -4.19 14.05 2.64
N LYS A 64 -5.06 13.16 2.16
CA LYS A 64 -5.75 13.35 0.88
C LYS A 64 -6.70 14.55 0.99
N GLY A 65 -6.34 15.66 0.35
CA GLY A 65 -7.08 16.94 0.39
C GLY A 65 -6.41 18.08 1.16
N SER A 66 -5.33 17.83 1.90
CA SER A 66 -4.53 18.89 2.54
C SER A 66 -3.23 19.20 1.80
N GLU A 67 -3.09 18.68 0.59
CA GLU A 67 -1.94 18.88 -0.31
C GLU A 67 -1.68 20.37 -0.61
N GLU A 68 -2.74 21.14 -0.87
CA GLU A 68 -2.65 22.58 -1.12
C GLU A 68 -2.15 23.37 0.10
N LEU A 69 -2.59 22.97 1.30
CA LEU A 69 -2.15 23.58 2.56
C LEU A 69 -0.67 23.28 2.82
N ILE A 70 -0.24 22.05 2.54
CA ILE A 70 1.17 21.65 2.63
C ILE A 70 2.01 22.48 1.66
N ARG A 71 1.55 22.66 0.42
CA ARG A 71 2.26 23.46 -0.59
C ARG A 71 2.42 24.92 -0.17
N LYS A 72 1.37 25.55 0.36
CA LYS A 72 1.42 26.93 0.89
C LYS A 72 2.40 27.04 2.05
N LEU A 73 2.35 26.11 3.01
CA LEU A 73 3.25 26.10 4.17
C LEU A 73 4.73 25.95 3.78
N VAL A 74 5.02 25.08 2.80
CA VAL A 74 6.39 24.88 2.29
C VAL A 74 6.89 26.10 1.53
N GLN A 75 6.01 26.79 0.80
CA GLN A 75 6.36 28.01 0.06
C GLN A 75 6.57 29.20 1.00
N GLU A 76 5.78 29.32 2.07
CA GLU A 76 5.94 30.34 3.11
C GLU A 76 7.23 30.13 3.92
N LYS A 77 7.62 28.87 4.18
CA LYS A 77 8.79 28.53 5.00
C LYS A 77 9.62 27.39 4.39
N PRO A 78 10.40 27.67 3.33
CA PRO A 78 11.21 26.64 2.65
C PRO A 78 12.34 26.08 3.53
N ASP A 79 12.70 26.76 4.62
CA ASP A 79 13.77 26.36 5.53
C ASP A 79 13.28 25.63 6.79
N ALA A 80 11.97 25.42 6.98
CA ALA A 80 11.42 24.78 8.18
C ALA A 80 11.77 23.30 8.29
N THR A 81 12.03 22.81 9.52
CA THR A 81 12.31 21.39 9.74
C THR A 81 11.05 20.54 9.56
N LEU A 82 11.21 19.24 9.22
CA LEU A 82 10.06 18.32 9.09
C LEU A 82 9.20 18.26 10.36
N ARG A 83 9.83 18.43 11.54
CA ARG A 83 9.15 18.43 12.84
C ARG A 83 8.29 19.68 13.02
N GLU A 84 8.80 20.85 12.61
CA GLU A 84 8.04 22.10 12.62
C GLU A 84 6.86 22.05 11.66
N LEU A 85 7.05 21.48 10.46
CA LEU A 85 5.96 21.31 9.50
C LEU A 85 4.89 20.35 10.04
N CYS A 86 5.28 19.26 10.71
CA CYS A 86 4.32 18.38 11.39
C CYS A 86 3.48 19.14 12.43
N SER A 87 4.12 19.94 13.29
CA SER A 87 3.41 20.74 14.30
C SER A 87 2.50 21.80 13.69
N GLN A 88 2.92 22.46 12.61
CA GLN A 88 2.08 23.44 11.91
C GLN A 88 0.88 22.79 11.22
N ILE A 89 1.07 21.63 10.59
CA ILE A 89 -0.04 20.88 9.99
C ILE A 89 -1.01 20.41 11.07
N GLN A 90 -0.51 19.91 12.21
CA GLN A 90 -1.36 19.54 13.34
C GLN A 90 -2.18 20.74 13.84
N GLY A 91 -1.57 21.93 13.95
CA GLY A 91 -2.27 23.14 14.38
C GLY A 91 -3.35 23.61 13.39
N LYS A 92 -3.12 23.47 12.08
CA LYS A 92 -4.06 23.93 11.04
C LYS A 92 -5.16 22.90 10.69
N THR A 93 -4.85 21.60 10.75
CA THR A 93 -5.75 20.53 10.29
C THR A 93 -6.23 19.60 11.40
N GLY A 94 -5.63 19.66 12.60
CA GLY A 94 -5.91 18.73 13.70
C GLY A 94 -5.37 17.31 13.47
N ILE A 95 -4.69 17.05 12.34
CA ILE A 95 -4.22 15.71 11.97
C ILE A 95 -2.78 15.52 12.46
N THR A 96 -2.59 14.55 13.35
CA THR A 96 -1.26 14.15 13.82
C THR A 96 -0.57 13.27 12.80
N ILE A 97 0.58 13.73 12.29
CA ILE A 97 1.32 13.09 11.20
C ILE A 97 2.78 12.88 11.64
N SER A 98 3.34 11.71 11.35
CA SER A 98 4.77 11.45 11.58
C SER A 98 5.65 12.14 10.54
N SER A 99 6.91 12.39 10.90
CA SER A 99 7.91 12.97 10.00
C SER A 99 8.09 12.14 8.72
N SER A 100 7.98 10.81 8.83
CA SER A 100 8.04 9.88 7.70
C SER A 100 6.90 10.06 6.71
N THR A 101 5.67 10.24 7.23
CA THR A 101 4.48 10.45 6.40
C THR A 101 4.57 11.78 5.66
N LEU A 102 5.05 12.83 6.34
CA LEU A 102 5.27 14.15 5.74
C LEU A 102 6.34 14.09 4.64
N CYS A 103 7.45 13.37 4.87
CA CYS A 103 8.50 13.19 3.88
C CYS A 103 8.00 12.53 2.59
N VAL A 104 7.21 11.46 2.71
CA VAL A 104 6.61 10.77 1.56
C VAL A 104 5.66 11.70 0.80
N GLU A 105 4.83 12.48 1.50
CA GLU A 105 3.93 13.44 0.85
C GLU A 105 4.69 14.58 0.16
N LEU A 106 5.76 15.11 0.75
CA LEU A 106 6.60 16.11 0.08
C LEU A 106 7.26 15.56 -1.19
N GLN A 107 7.73 14.31 -1.16
CA GLN A 107 8.31 13.64 -2.33
C GLN A 107 7.28 13.46 -3.44
N LYS A 108 6.04 13.05 -3.12
CA LYS A 108 4.95 12.94 -4.10
C LYS A 108 4.59 14.28 -4.73
N LEU A 109 4.60 15.35 -3.93
CA LEU A 109 4.33 16.72 -4.38
C LEU A 109 5.52 17.34 -5.14
N ASN A 110 6.62 16.61 -5.33
CA ASN A 110 7.88 17.10 -5.92
C ASN A 110 8.40 18.39 -5.26
N LEU A 111 8.11 18.58 -3.96
CA LEU A 111 8.54 19.76 -3.22
C LEU A 111 9.93 19.49 -2.63
N THR A 112 10.95 20.02 -3.28
CA THR A 112 12.31 20.00 -2.76
C THR A 112 12.49 21.12 -1.74
N ARG A 113 12.75 20.76 -0.48
CA ARG A 113 13.18 21.72 0.54
C ARG A 113 14.58 22.24 0.18
N LYS A 114 14.80 23.55 0.27
CA LYS A 114 16.16 24.11 0.19
C LYS A 114 16.90 23.72 1.47
N LYS A 115 18.00 22.98 1.33
CA LYS A 115 18.84 22.59 2.47
C LYS A 115 19.96 23.61 2.64
N ASN A 116 19.76 24.61 3.50
CA ASN A 116 20.88 25.45 3.93
C ASN A 116 21.79 24.61 4.84
N LEU A 117 23.02 24.35 4.41
CA LEU A 117 24.00 23.46 5.04
C LEU A 117 24.64 24.00 6.33
N SER A 118 24.05 25.02 6.97
CA SER A 118 24.66 25.71 8.11
C SER A 118 24.36 25.08 9.48
N HIS A 119 24.35 23.74 9.59
CA HIS A 119 24.33 23.05 10.89
C HIS A 119 25.16 21.76 10.83
N SER A 120 26.48 21.92 10.80
CA SER A 120 27.39 20.86 11.26
C SER A 120 27.28 20.82 12.80
N SER A 121 26.46 19.93 13.31
CA SER A 121 26.62 19.42 14.68
C SER A 121 27.10 17.99 14.58
N SER A 122 28.41 17.82 14.68
CA SER A 122 29.10 16.55 14.80
C SER A 122 28.58 15.80 16.04
N ARG A 123 27.61 14.90 15.87
CA ARG A 123 27.32 13.88 16.89
C ARG A 123 28.08 12.62 16.55
N ASN A 124 29.29 12.53 17.12
CA ASN A 124 30.04 11.30 17.27
C ASN A 124 29.16 10.26 17.98
N HIS A 125 28.65 9.30 17.21
CA HIS A 125 27.98 8.13 17.77
C HIS A 125 29.04 7.07 18.10
N LYS A 126 29.50 7.03 19.36
CA LYS A 126 30.29 5.91 19.89
C LYS A 126 29.42 4.65 19.83
N LYS A 127 29.77 3.72 18.92
CA LYS A 127 29.25 2.35 18.91
C LYS A 127 29.67 1.66 20.22
N SER A 128 28.73 1.38 21.12
CA SER A 128 28.94 0.41 22.18
C SER A 128 28.87 -1.00 21.58
N GLY A 129 29.97 -1.74 21.67
CA GLY A 129 30.09 -3.11 21.21
C GLY A 129 29.19 -4.06 22.01
N LYS A 130 28.57 -5.01 21.29
CA LYS A 130 27.94 -6.20 21.87
C LYS A 130 29.00 -7.03 22.60
N LYS A 131 28.77 -7.34 23.87
CA LYS A 131 29.51 -8.37 24.61
C LYS A 131 29.05 -9.76 24.16
N ALA A 132 30.01 -10.68 24.17
CA ALA A 132 29.92 -12.10 23.84
C ALA A 132 28.97 -12.86 24.78
#